data_AF-A0A419EVV7-F1
#
_entry.id   AF-A0A419EVV7-F1
#
_cell.length_a   1.000
_cell.length_b   1.000
_cell.length_c   1.000
_cell.angle_alpha   90.00
_cell.angle_beta   90.00
_cell.angle_gamma   90.00
#
_symmetry.space_group_name_H-M   'P 1'
#
loop_
_entity.id
_entity.type
_entity.pdbx_description
1 polymer ?
#
loop_
_entity_poly.entity_id
_entity_poly.type
_entity_poly.pdbx_seq_one_letter_code
_entity_poly.pdbx_strand_id
1 'polypeptide(L)' 'MEEIKNLGLYDLSRSLLLQTETLSAAITKIKNKRLKVVLDEMLKTCQADFFILLDVVSEIEGCTGDLELQELLSTLE' A
#
# COMPACT_ATOMS: atom_id res chain seq x y z
N MET A 1 -13.93 -4.38 20.89
CA MET A 1 -12.77 -5.24 20.50
C MET A 1 -12.45 -5.12 19.02
N GLU A 2 -13.38 -4.72 18.14
CA GLU A 2 -13.11 -4.41 16.72
C GLU A 2 -12.28 -3.14 16.50
N GLU A 3 -12.47 -2.08 17.29
CA GLU A 3 -11.70 -0.82 17.12
C GLU A 3 -10.18 -0.99 17.27
N ILE A 4 -9.73 -2.01 18.01
CA ILE A 4 -8.29 -2.29 18.23
C ILE A 4 -7.64 -2.95 17.00
N LYS A 5 -8.41 -3.68 16.17
CA LYS A 5 -7.88 -4.32 14.96
C LYS A 5 -7.71 -3.32 13.82
N ASN A 6 -8.67 -2.43 13.61
CA ASN A 6 -8.60 -1.38 12.57
C ASN A 6 -7.46 -0.36 12.81
N LEU A 7 -7.10 -0.13 14.07
CA LEU A 7 -5.92 0.67 14.44
C LEU A 7 -4.62 0.06 13.89
N GLY A 8 -4.49 -1.28 13.90
CA GLY A 8 -3.28 -1.96 13.47
C GLY A 8 -3.01 -1.82 11.97
N LEU A 9 -4.05 -1.94 11.14
CA LEU A 9 -3.90 -1.81 9.69
C LEU A 9 -3.65 -0.36 9.29
N TYR A 10 -4.41 0.59 9.86
CA TYR A 10 -4.19 2.01 9.63
C TYR A 10 -2.77 2.47 10.04
N ASP A 11 -2.30 2.04 11.21
CA ASP A 11 -0.95 2.38 11.69
C ASP A 11 0.14 1.74 10.83
N LEU A 12 -0.08 0.52 10.32
CA LEU A 12 0.82 -0.14 9.37
C LEU A 12 0.89 0.61 8.05
N SER A 13 -0.27 0.97 7.47
CA SER A 13 -0.39 1.76 6.24
C SER A 13 0.31 3.11 6.37
N ARG A 14 0.08 3.79 7.49
CA ARG A 14 0.70 5.08 7.81
C ARG A 14 2.22 4.96 7.96
N SER A 15 2.70 3.92 8.64
CA SER A 15 4.13 3.65 8.81
C SER A 15 4.83 3.39 7.46
N LEU A 16 4.20 2.61 6.59
CA LEU A 16 4.73 2.33 5.25
C LEU A 16 4.72 3.58 4.37
N LEU A 17 3.67 4.40 4.45
CA LEU A 17 3.64 5.70 3.76
C LEU A 17 4.80 6.61 4.20
N LEU A 18 5.05 6.75 5.51
CA LEU A 18 6.15 7.55 6.07
C LEU A 18 7.53 7.07 5.59
N GLN A 19 7.72 5.76 5.42
CA GLN A 19 8.95 5.22 4.87
C GLN A 19 9.14 5.61 3.40
N THR A 20 8.07 5.65 2.61
CA THR A 20 8.14 6.07 1.20
C THR A 20 8.46 7.56 1.03
N GLU A 21 8.04 8.43 1.96
CA GLU A 21 8.43 9.85 1.99
C GLU A 21 9.95 10.01 2.17
N THR A 22 10.54 9.19 3.05
CA THR A 22 11.99 9.17 3.29
C THR A 22 12.75 8.75 2.03
N LEU A 23 12.24 7.75 1.30
CA LEU A 23 12.81 7.29 0.04
C LEU A 23 12.70 8.35 -1.07
N SER A 24 11.56 9.05 -1.17
CA SER A 24 11.39 10.16 -2.11
C SER A 24 12.42 11.28 -1.85
N ALA A 25 12.61 11.66 -0.58
CA ALA A 25 13.63 12.62 -0.18
C ALA A 25 15.08 12.16 -0.50
N ALA A 26 15.36 10.86 -0.47
CA ALA A 26 16.64 10.32 -0.89
C ALA A 26 16.84 10.37 -2.41
N ILE A 27 15.80 9.99 -3.18
CA ILE A 27 15.81 10.01 -4.66
C ILE A 27 16.04 11.44 -5.18
N THR A 28 15.43 12.45 -4.54
CA THR A 28 15.59 13.84 -4.99
C THR A 28 17.04 14.33 -4.95
N LYS A 29 17.86 13.80 -4.02
CA LYS A 29 19.29 14.14 -3.84
C LYS A 29 20.22 13.43 -4.84
N ILE A 30 19.73 12.48 -5.63
CA ILE A 30 20.53 11.75 -6.62
C ILE A 30 20.93 12.69 -7.77
N LYS A 31 22.24 12.81 -8.01
CA LYS A 31 22.80 13.67 -9.08
C LYS A 31 22.62 13.08 -10.48
N ASN A 32 22.64 11.75 -10.61
CA ASN A 32 22.45 11.08 -11.89
C ASN A 32 20.98 11.16 -12.30
N LYS A 33 20.69 11.98 -13.32
CA LYS A 33 19.32 12.24 -13.80
C LYS A 33 18.59 10.97 -14.25
N ARG A 34 19.27 10.07 -14.97
CA ARG A 34 18.65 8.84 -15.50
C ARG A 34 18.29 7.88 -14.38
N LEU A 35 19.21 7.67 -13.43
CA LEU A 35 18.96 6.83 -12.26
C LEU A 35 17.82 7.41 -11.40
N LYS A 36 17.78 8.73 -11.22
CA LYS A 36 16.73 9.41 -10.48
C LYS A 36 15.33 9.15 -11.07
N VAL A 37 15.18 9.27 -12.39
CA VAL A 37 13.89 9.01 -13.06
C VAL A 37 13.45 7.56 -12.87
N VAL A 38 14.34 6.59 -13.08
CA VAL A 38 14.02 5.17 -12.91
C VAL A 38 13.58 4.86 -11.48
N LEU A 39 14.32 5.37 -10.48
CA LEU A 39 13.97 5.13 -9.08
C LEU A 39 12.67 5.82 -8.66
N ASP A 40 12.38 7.00 -9.21
CA ASP A 40 11.13 7.73 -8.97
C ASP A 40 9.92 6.96 -9.53
N GLU A 41 10.04 6.41 -10.74
CA GLU A 41 9.01 5.55 -11.34
C GLU A 41 8.81 4.27 -10.53
N MET A 42 9.89 3.59 -10.14
CA MET A 42 9.80 2.39 -9.29
C MET A 42 9.11 2.68 -7.95
N LEU A 43 9.46 3.80 -7.30
CA LEU A 43 8.83 4.19 -6.04
C LEU A 43 7.33 4.42 -6.20
N LYS A 44 6.91 5.11 -7.27
CA LYS A 44 5.50 5.34 -7.58
C LYS A 44 4.74 4.05 -7.83
N THR A 45 5.32 3.11 -8.57
CA THR A 45 4.71 1.79 -8.80
C THR A 45 4.52 1.05 -7.47
N CYS A 46 5.56 0.95 -6.64
CA CYS A 46 5.44 0.29 -5.34
C CYS A 46 4.40 0.96 -4.42
N GLN A 47 4.32 2.29 -4.43
CA GLN A 47 3.30 3.02 -3.67
C GLN A 47 1.89 2.69 -4.17
N ALA A 48 1.67 2.67 -5.49
CA ALA A 48 0.39 2.31 -6.08
C ALA A 48 -0.03 0.88 -5.74
N ASP A 49 0.86 -0.09 -5.92
CA ASP A 49 0.62 -1.49 -5.56
C ASP A 49 0.28 -1.63 -4.07
N PHE A 50 0.97 -0.86 -3.22
CA PHE A 50 0.71 -0.88 -1.79
C PHE A 50 -0.68 -0.34 -1.43
N PHE A 51 -1.14 0.74 -2.07
CA PHE A 51 -2.49 1.25 -1.89
C PHE A 51 -3.56 0.23 -2.34
N ILE A 52 -3.36 -0.43 -3.48
CA ILE A 52 -4.26 -1.48 -3.96
C ILE A 52 -4.38 -2.61 -2.92
N LEU A 53 -3.25 -3.06 -2.37
CA LEU A 53 -3.26 -4.10 -1.34
C LEU A 53 -4.00 -3.65 -0.07
N LEU A 54 -3.86 -2.40 0.33
CA LEU A 54 -4.60 -1.85 1.47
C LEU A 54 -6.10 -1.79 1.23
N ASP A 55 -6.51 -1.38 0.03
CA ASP A 55 -7.93 -1.35 -0.35
C ASP A 55 -8.51 -2.77 -0.31
N VAL A 56 -7.82 -3.75 -0.88
CA VAL A 56 -8.21 -5.17 -0.81
C VAL A 56 -8.32 -5.67 0.63
N VAL A 57 -7.34 -5.37 1.48
CA VAL A 57 -7.40 -5.81 2.88
C VAL A 57 -8.56 -5.15 3.61
N SER A 58 -8.82 -3.86 3.37
CA SER A 58 -9.98 -3.16 3.93
C SER A 58 -11.30 -3.75 3.46
N GLU A 59 -11.41 -4.17 2.20
CA GLU A 59 -12.61 -4.83 1.66
C GLU A 59 -12.80 -6.21 2.30
N ILE A 60 -11.72 -7.00 2.44
CA ILE A 60 -11.73 -8.30 3.13
C ILE A 60 -12.17 -8.15 4.59
N GLU A 61 -11.66 -7.16 5.31
CA GLU A 61 -12.07 -6.89 6.70
C GLU A 61 -13.55 -6.48 6.82
N GLY A 62 -14.11 -5.90 5.75
CA GLY A 62 -15.53 -5.57 5.64
C GLY A 62 -16.44 -6.76 5.33
N CYS A 63 -15.90 -7.87 4.82
CA CYS A 63 -16.68 -9.07 4.55
C CYS A 63 -17.13 -9.74 5.85
N THR A 64 -18.44 -9.97 5.97
CA THR A 64 -19.03 -10.57 7.18
C THR A 64 -19.26 -12.07 7.08
N GLY A 65 -19.00 -12.67 5.91
CA GLY A 65 -19.13 -14.10 5.66
C GLY A 65 -18.32 -14.63 4.48
N ASP A 66 -18.13 -15.95 4.44
CA ASP A 66 -17.26 -16.66 3.49
C ASP A 66 -17.64 -16.48 2.01
N LEU A 67 -18.91 -16.21 1.71
CA LEU A 67 -19.39 -16.04 0.33
C LEU A 67 -18.93 -14.69 -0.27
N GLU A 68 -19.01 -13.60 0.49
CA GLU A 68 -18.50 -12.28 0.07
C GLU A 68 -16.98 -12.33 -0.15
N LEU A 69 -16.27 -13.06 0.71
CA LEU A 69 -14.83 -13.23 0.58
C LEU A 69 -14.45 -13.99 -0.70
N GLN A 70 -15.19 -15.06 -1.05
CA GLN A 70 -14.93 -15.80 -2.28
C GLN A 70 -15.25 -14.97 -3.54
N GLU A 71 -16.34 -14.20 -3.54
CA GLU A 71 -16.66 -13.30 -4.64
C GLU A 71 -15.55 -12.26 -4.84
N LEU A 72 -15.06 -11.65 -3.76
CA LEU A 72 -13.97 -10.69 -3.82
C LEU A 72 -12.69 -11.30 -4.38
N LEU A 73 -12.26 -12.45 -3.86
CA LEU A 73 -11.04 -13.14 -4.32
C LEU A 73 -11.11 -13.53 -5.80
N SER A 74 -12.30 -13.86 -6.31
CA SER A 74 -12.50 -14.18 -7.73
C SER A 74 -12.35 -12.99 -8.69
N THR A 75 -12.50 -11.75 -8.19
CA THR A 75 -12.29 -10.53 -9.01
C THR A 75 -10.84 -10.11 -9.12
N LEU A 76 -9.95 -10.74 -8.33
CA LEU A 76 -8.51 -10.50 -8.32
C LEU A 76 -7.72 -11.48 -9.21
N GLU A 77 -8.37 -12.50 -9.77
CA GLU A 77 -7.82 -13.46 -10.76
C GLU A 77 -7.98 -12.96 -12.21
#